data_AF-A0A388Q5E3-F1
#
_entry.id   AF-A0A388Q5E3-F1
#
_cell.length_a   1.000
_cell.length_b   1.000
_cell.length_c   1.000
_cell.angle_alpha   90.00
_cell.angle_beta   90.00
_cell.angle_gamma   90.00
#
_symmetry.space_group_name_H-M   'P 1'
#
loop_
_entity.id
_entity.type
_entity.pdbx_description
1 polymer ?
#
loop_
_entity_poly.entity_id
_entity_poly.type
_entity_poly.pdbx_seq_one_letter_code
_entity_poly.pdbx_strand_id
1 'polypeptide(L)' 'MATDIAARGIDIDELAYVINYDIPNIAETYVHRIGRTGRAGANGTAYSFCDAEEKAYLKDIEN' A
#
# COMPACT_ATOMS: atom_id res chain seq x y z
N MET A 1 -9.98 5.48 7.47
CA MET A 1 -9.38 4.22 7.97
C MET A 1 -10.23 3.08 7.44
N ALA A 2 -9.76 2.39 6.41
CA ALA A 2 -10.39 1.16 5.93
C ALA A 2 -9.62 0.00 6.56
N THR A 3 -10.22 -0.67 7.54
CA THR A 3 -9.75 -1.99 7.97
C THR A 3 -10.17 -3.00 6.90
N ASP A 4 -9.47 -4.13 6.74
CA ASP A 4 -9.75 -5.14 5.71
C ASP A 4 -11.22 -5.63 5.66
N ILE A 5 -11.99 -5.35 6.72
CA ILE A 5 -13.43 -5.59 6.87
C ILE A 5 -14.27 -4.59 6.05
N ALA A 6 -13.87 -3.32 5.95
CA ALA A 6 -14.59 -2.27 5.21
C ALA A 6 -14.35 -2.30 3.69
N ALA A 7 -13.34 -3.03 3.21
CA ALA A 7 -12.98 -3.12 1.79
C ALA A 7 -13.66 -4.28 1.04
N ARG A 8 -14.28 -5.24 1.75
CA ARG A 8 -15.03 -6.33 1.09
C ARG A 8 -16.35 -5.80 0.53
N GLY A 9 -16.44 -5.70 -0.79
CA GLY A 9 -17.66 -5.33 -1.51
C GLY A 9 -17.72 -3.87 -1.97
N ILE A 10 -16.69 -3.07 -1.70
CA ILE A 10 -16.54 -1.73 -2.30
C ILE A 10 -15.34 -1.81 -3.24
N ASP A 11 -15.63 -1.74 -4.54
CA ASP A 11 -14.59 -1.63 -5.57
C ASP A 11 -14.06 -0.20 -5.58
N ILE A 12 -13.10 0.08 -4.70
CA ILE A 12 -12.43 1.38 -4.60
C ILE A 12 -11.18 1.31 -5.48
N ASP A 13 -11.40 1.44 -6.78
CA ASP A 13 -10.33 1.63 -7.74
C ASP A 13 -10.11 3.14 -7.98
N GLU A 14 -8.88 3.50 -8.40
CA GLU A 14 -8.48 4.88 -8.74
C GLU A 14 -8.35 5.86 -7.57
N LEU A 15 -7.71 5.42 -6.48
CA LEU A 15 -7.36 6.32 -5.39
C LEU A 15 -6.24 7.29 -5.81
N ALA A 16 -6.34 8.56 -5.41
CA ALA A 16 -5.23 9.51 -5.56
C ALA A 16 -4.07 9.17 -4.60
N TYR A 17 -4.39 8.62 -3.42
CA TYR A 17 -3.44 8.34 -2.36
C TYR A 17 -3.67 6.96 -1.74
N VAL A 18 -2.59 6.24 -1.47
CA VAL A 18 -2.56 5.04 -0.62
C VAL A 18 -1.67 5.34 0.59
N ILE A 19 -2.12 5.00 1.80
CA ILE A 19 -1.35 5.18 3.03
C ILE A 19 -1.27 3.83 3.73
N ASN A 20 -0.08 3.23 3.76
CA ASN A 20 0.22 2.08 4.62
C ASN A 20 0.55 2.62 6.01
N TYR A 21 -0.35 2.39 6.96
CA TYR A 21 -0.11 2.79 8.34
C TYR A 21 1.07 2.02 8.95
N ASP A 22 1.15 0.72 8.63
CA ASP A 22 2.32 -0.12 8.91
C ASP A 22 2.78 -0.74 7.58
N ILE A 23 4.08 -0.82 7.36
CA ILE A 23 4.63 -1.42 6.15
C ILE A 23 4.39 -2.94 6.18
N PRO A 24 3.88 -3.55 5.09
CA PRO A 24 3.66 -5.00 5.10
C PRO A 24 5.00 -5.74 5.11
N ASN A 25 5.04 -6.86 5.82
CA ASN A 25 6.21 -7.73 5.90
C ASN A 25 6.45 -8.59 4.65
N ILE A 26 5.55 -8.54 3.66
CA ILE A 26 5.62 -9.26 2.39
C ILE A 26 5.55 -8.26 1.24
N ALA A 27 6.57 -8.25 0.37
CA ALA A 27 6.67 -7.29 -0.73
C ALA A 27 5.49 -7.36 -1.72
N GLU A 28 5.01 -8.56 -2.02
CA GLU A 28 3.83 -8.72 -2.88
C GLU A 28 2.59 -8.03 -2.30
N THR A 29 2.42 -8.06 -0.97
CA THR A 29 1.31 -7.37 -0.30
C THR A 29 1.46 -5.85 -0.43
N TYR A 30 2.68 -5.31 -0.38
CA TYR A 30 2.94 -3.90 -0.65
C TYR A 30 2.46 -3.51 -2.05
N VAL A 31 2.89 -4.27 -3.07
CA VAL A 31 2.52 -4.03 -4.48
C VAL A 31 1.00 -4.05 -4.67
N HIS A 32 0.31 -5.03 -4.10
CA HIS A 32 -1.15 -5.13 -4.19
C HIS A 32 -1.87 -3.93 -3.53
N ARG A 33 -1.35 -3.42 -2.41
CA ARG A 33 -1.92 -2.23 -1.74
C ARG A 33 -1.71 -0.97 -2.56
N ILE A 34 -0.48 -0.69 -3.01
CA ILE A 34 -0.19 0.53 -3.77
C ILE A 34 -0.81 0.50 -5.17
N GLY A 35 -1.11 -0.69 -5.72
CA GLY A 35 -1.81 -0.85 -6.99
C GLY A 35 -3.25 -0.32 -7.03
N ARG A 36 -3.76 0.26 -5.92
CA ARG A 36 -5.04 1.01 -5.88
C ARG A 36 -4.91 2.46 -6.36
N THR A 37 -3.68 2.98 -6.50
CA THR A 37 -3.40 4.30 -7.08
C THR A 37 -2.61 4.18 -8.40
N GLY A 38 -2.53 5.26 -9.18
CA GLY A 38 -1.65 5.34 -10.37
C GLY A 38 -2.03 4.42 -11.54
N ARG A 39 -3.32 4.06 -11.67
CA ARG A 39 -3.82 3.20 -12.77
C ARG A 39 -4.04 3.99 -14.06
N ALA A 40 -4.07 3.27 -15.19
CA ALA A 40 -4.40 3.82 -16.51
C ALA A 40 -3.55 5.04 -16.94
N GLY A 41 -2.29 5.10 -16.51
CA GLY A 41 -1.38 6.21 -16.80
C GLY A 41 -1.63 7.47 -15.95
N ALA A 42 -2.54 7.41 -14.98
CA ALA A 42 -2.70 8.46 -13.99
C ALA A 42 -1.52 8.48 -13.01
N ASN A 43 -1.25 9.65 -12.43
CA ASN A 43 -0.32 9.76 -11.32
C ASN A 43 -0.98 9.20 -10.05
N GLY A 44 -0.19 8.50 -9.25
CA GLY A 44 -0.59 7.99 -7.95
C GLY A 44 0.50 8.22 -6.92
N THR A 45 0.14 8.32 -5.65
CA THR A 45 1.13 8.44 -4.58
C THR A 45 0.81 7.50 -3.44
N ALA A 46 1.80 6.71 -3.06
CA ALA A 46 1.73 5.84 -1.90
C ALA A 46 2.69 6.34 -0.82
N TYR A 47 2.22 6.39 0.42
CA TYR A 47 3.02 6.67 1.60
C TYR A 47 2.99 5.45 2.51
N SER A 48 4.12 5.15 3.15
CA SER A 48 4.22 4.10 4.16
C SER A 48 4.93 4.63 5.37
N PHE A 49 4.38 4.41 6.55
CA PHE A 49 5.19 4.51 7.76
C PHE A 49 5.98 3.22 7.92
N CYS A 50 7.19 3.36 8.45
CA CYS A 50 8.13 2.27 8.68
C CYS A 50 8.84 2.55 10.00
N ASP A 51 8.61 1.69 10.98
CA ASP A 51 9.31 1.76 12.25
C ASP A 51 10.72 1.16 12.13
N ALA A 52 11.54 1.40 13.17
CA ALA A 52 12.93 0.94 13.18
C ALA A 52 13.06 -0.58 13.05
N GLU A 53 12.11 -1.32 13.62
CA GLU A 53 12.06 -2.79 13.59
C GLU A 53 11.64 -3.35 12.22
N GLU A 54 10.98 -2.53 11.40
CA GLU A 54 10.42 -2.93 10.10
C GLU A 54 11.39 -2.68 8.93
N LYS A 55 12.59 -2.17 9.21
CA LYS A 55 13.61 -1.87 8.17
C LYS A 55 13.98 -3.08 7.33
N ALA A 56 13.88 -4.29 7.88
CA ALA A 56 14.08 -5.52 7.11
C ALA A 56 13.02 -5.66 6.01
N TYR A 57 11.75 -5.39 6.33
CA TYR A 57 10.63 -5.43 5.38
C TYR A 57 10.76 -4.36 4.31
N LEU A 58 11.15 -3.15 4.70
CA LEU A 58 11.43 -2.05 3.76
C LEU A 58 12.51 -2.48 2.77
N LYS A 59 13.60 -3.04 3.26
CA LYS A 59 14.70 -3.52 2.41
C LYS A 59 14.20 -4.56 1.42
N ASP A 60 13.38 -5.52 1.86
CA ASP A 60 12.82 -6.56 0.98
C ASP A 60 11.87 -5.99 -0.08
N ILE A 61 11.18 -4.89 0.22
CA ILE A 61 10.27 -4.19 -0.71
C ILE A 61 11.05 -3.37 -1.77
N GLU A 62 12.19 -2.79 -1.41
CA GLU A 62 12.98 -1.91 -2.29
C GLU A 62 13.95 -2.63 -3.24
N ASN A 63 14.24 -3.91 -3.00
CA ASN A 63 15.16 -4.72 -3.83
C ASN A 63 14.53 -5.20 -5.14
#